data_AF-A0AA39QIG5-F1
#
_entry.id   AF-A0AA39QIG5-F1
#
_cell.length_a   1.000
_cell.length_b   1.000
_cell.length_c   1.000
_cell.angle_alpha   90.00
_cell.angle_beta   90.00
_cell.angle_gamma   90.00
#
_symmetry.space_group_name_H-M   'P 1'
#
loop_
_entity.id
_entity.type
_entity.pdbx_description
1 polymer ?
#
loop_
_entity_poly.entity_id
_entity_poly.type
_entity_poly.pdbx_seq_one_letter_code
_entity_poly.pdbx_strand_id
1 'polypeptide(L)'
;EKMGPNARVFRTYIDRRAIHDKYMVEEAKDGVDVLLVSASLFSAVVTIFVAQTKQSLQADYTEMSADLLFEMIDLQRYIASGTSLNIVAPPSFNPSTPLFASTTSDWVNGLWYTSLALSLTTALVSVLVKQWLHHYMALPSGTPRERSLLRQFRFAGLQKWRVLIIIGLLPVLMHTALAISLVGLMIFFGTLRHHVAGIAGAITAVSYTAYVMTDILLLLFPQCPSRISRYVTFSTSCTVTWCSTP
;
A
#
# COMPACT_ATOMS: atom_id res chain seq x y z
N GLU A 1 9.90 49.58 -22.13
CA GLU A 1 9.48 48.70 -23.26
C GLU A 1 9.79 47.20 -23.06
N LYS A 2 10.94 46.80 -22.52
CA LYS A 2 11.36 45.37 -22.44
C LYS A 2 10.63 44.47 -21.41
N MET A 3 9.88 45.03 -20.45
CA MET A 3 9.15 44.28 -19.39
C MET A 3 7.64 44.58 -19.33
N GLY A 4 7.05 45.06 -20.43
CA GLY A 4 5.60 45.27 -20.49
C GLY A 4 4.79 43.97 -20.31
N PRO A 5 3.48 44.06 -20.01
CA PRO A 5 2.61 42.89 -19.76
C PRO A 5 2.56 41.89 -20.92
N ASN A 6 2.82 42.34 -22.15
CA ASN A 6 2.91 41.54 -23.37
C ASN A 6 4.34 41.32 -23.89
N ALA A 7 5.37 41.55 -23.08
CA ALA A 7 6.76 41.46 -23.52
C ALA A 7 7.12 40.04 -24.01
N ARG A 8 7.97 39.98 -25.05
CA ARG A 8 8.43 38.73 -25.69
C ARG A 8 9.11 37.78 -24.71
N VAL A 9 9.75 38.30 -23.67
CA VAL A 9 10.41 37.51 -22.62
C VAL A 9 9.41 36.61 -21.88
N PHE A 10 8.23 37.11 -21.52
CA PHE A 10 7.21 36.32 -20.82
C PHE A 10 6.59 35.25 -21.72
N ARG A 11 6.40 35.55 -23.02
CA ARG A 11 5.93 34.55 -23.99
C ARG A 11 6.94 33.41 -24.16
N THR A 12 8.21 33.76 -24.38
CA THR A 12 9.28 32.78 -24.54
C THR A 12 9.48 31.94 -23.28
N TYR A 13 9.34 32.55 -22.09
CA TYR A 13 9.41 31.86 -20.81
C TYR A 13 8.25 30.87 -20.64
N ILE A 14 7.00 31.30 -20.90
CA ILE A 14 5.83 30.42 -20.79
C ILE A 14 5.94 29.25 -21.76
N ASP A 15 6.32 29.47 -23.02
CA ASP A 15 6.44 28.39 -24.01
C ASP A 15 7.47 27.34 -23.58
N ARG A 16 8.66 27.77 -23.16
CA ARG A 16 9.69 26.82 -22.66
C ARG A 16 9.23 26.07 -21.42
N ARG A 17 8.56 26.75 -20.49
CA ARG A 17 8.11 26.14 -19.24
C ARG A 17 6.90 25.23 -19.45
N ALA A 18 6.01 25.53 -20.37
CA ALA A 18 4.85 24.70 -20.70
C ALA A 18 5.28 23.29 -21.15
N ILE A 19 6.33 23.19 -21.97
CA ILE A 19 6.88 21.90 -22.41
C ILE A 19 7.41 21.08 -21.22
N HIS A 20 8.21 21.73 -20.36
CA HIS A 20 8.77 21.08 -19.17
C HIS A 20 7.70 20.66 -18.18
N ASP A 21 6.74 21.53 -17.90
CA ASP A 21 5.63 21.27 -16.98
C ASP A 21 4.78 20.12 -17.50
N LYS A 22 4.47 20.11 -18.81
CA LYS A 22 3.70 19.04 -19.44
C LYS A 22 4.39 17.69 -19.26
N TYR A 23 5.68 17.61 -19.58
CA TYR A 23 6.46 16.39 -19.42
C TYR A 23 6.48 15.91 -17.96
N MET A 24 6.75 16.82 -17.01
CA MET A 24 6.76 16.50 -15.58
C MET A 24 5.40 15.99 -15.08
N VAL A 25 4.30 16.61 -15.50
CA VAL A 25 2.94 16.21 -15.10
C VAL A 25 2.51 14.91 -15.75
N GLU A 26 2.85 14.70 -17.02
CA GLU A 26 2.54 13.46 -17.74
C GLU A 26 3.27 12.27 -17.09
N GLU A 27 4.58 12.39 -16.85
CA GLU A 27 5.36 11.40 -16.11
C GLU A 27 4.85 11.19 -14.67
N ALA A 28 4.44 12.26 -14.00
CA ALA A 28 3.85 12.17 -12.67
C ALA A 28 2.53 11.36 -12.69
N LYS A 29 1.63 11.73 -13.60
CA LYS A 29 0.29 11.15 -13.76
C LYS A 29 0.37 9.68 -14.15
N ASP A 30 1.21 9.32 -15.12
CA ASP A 30 1.35 7.93 -15.58
C ASP A 30 1.82 7.03 -14.44
N GLY A 31 2.82 7.46 -13.66
CA GLY A 31 3.27 6.69 -12.50
C GLY A 31 2.22 6.58 -11.39
N VAL A 32 1.41 7.63 -11.18
CA VAL A 32 0.31 7.62 -10.19
C VAL A 32 -0.84 6.73 -10.66
N ASP A 33 -1.13 6.68 -11.96
CA ASP A 33 -2.18 5.85 -12.56
C ASP A 33 -1.85 4.36 -12.38
N VAL A 34 -0.60 3.98 -12.63
CA VAL A 34 -0.12 2.61 -12.39
C VAL A 34 -0.25 2.25 -10.90
N LEU A 35 0.16 3.14 -10.00
CA LEU A 35 0.05 2.91 -8.55
C LEU A 35 -1.40 2.78 -8.07
N LEU A 36 -2.30 3.60 -8.61
CA LEU A 36 -3.71 3.55 -8.28
C LEU A 36 -4.33 2.20 -8.68
N VAL A 37 -4.06 1.74 -9.91
CA VAL A 37 -4.54 0.43 -10.39
C VAL A 37 -3.96 -0.70 -9.54
N SER A 38 -2.66 -0.64 -9.24
CA SER A 38 -1.99 -1.62 -8.37
C SER A 38 -2.61 -1.67 -6.98
N ALA A 39 -2.85 -0.51 -6.34
CA ALA A 39 -3.47 -0.42 -5.02
C ALA A 39 -4.90 -0.98 -5.01
N SER A 40 -5.72 -0.64 -6.02
CA SER A 40 -7.07 -1.18 -6.15
C SER A 40 -7.09 -2.70 -6.31
N LEU A 41 -6.22 -3.24 -7.17
CA LEU A 41 -6.12 -4.69 -7.39
C LEU A 41 -5.66 -5.41 -6.11
N PHE A 42 -4.62 -4.88 -5.45
CA PHE A 42 -4.11 -5.44 -4.21
C PHE A 42 -5.14 -5.40 -3.08
N SER A 43 -5.90 -4.30 -2.95
CA SER A 43 -6.98 -4.19 -1.97
C SER A 43 -8.06 -5.25 -2.20
N ALA A 44 -8.44 -5.50 -3.46
CA ALA A 44 -9.41 -6.55 -3.79
C ALA A 44 -8.90 -7.94 -3.37
N VAL A 45 -7.65 -8.27 -3.70
CA VAL A 45 -7.03 -9.54 -3.33
C VAL A 45 -6.94 -9.71 -1.80
N VAL A 46 -6.45 -8.70 -1.08
CA VAL A 46 -6.36 -8.74 0.38
C VAL A 46 -7.74 -8.84 1.04
N THR A 47 -8.77 -8.20 0.48
CA THR A 47 -10.15 -8.29 1.01
C THR A 47 -10.68 -9.72 0.97
N ILE A 48 -10.34 -10.49 -0.06
CA ILE A 48 -10.70 -11.91 -0.14
C ILE A 48 -10.03 -12.69 1.00
N PHE A 49 -8.73 -12.47 1.23
CA PHE A 49 -8.01 -13.11 2.34
C PHE A 49 -8.54 -12.70 3.70
N VAL A 50 -8.92 -11.44 3.91
CA VAL A 50 -9.58 -10.97 5.14
C VAL A 50 -10.89 -11.73 5.37
N ALA A 51 -11.71 -11.91 4.33
CA ALA A 51 -12.96 -12.66 4.43
C ALA A 51 -12.73 -14.14 4.77
N GLN A 52 -11.76 -14.78 4.10
CA GLN A 52 -11.39 -16.18 4.35
C GLN A 52 -10.79 -16.37 5.75
N THR A 53 -9.95 -15.45 6.19
CA THR A 53 -9.32 -15.50 7.52
C THR A 53 -10.38 -15.36 8.61
N LYS A 54 -11.34 -14.44 8.46
CA LYS A 54 -12.48 -14.34 9.39
C LYS A 54 -13.30 -15.62 9.47
N GLN A 55 -13.56 -16.26 8.33
CA GLN A 55 -14.31 -17.51 8.28
C GLN A 55 -13.52 -18.66 8.92
N SER A 56 -12.20 -18.72 8.71
CA SER A 56 -11.32 -19.72 9.29
C SER A 56 -11.05 -19.54 10.79
N LEU A 57 -11.15 -18.31 11.31
CA LEU A 57 -11.04 -18.02 12.74
C LEU A 57 -12.35 -18.29 13.50
N GLN A 58 -13.49 -18.27 12.81
CA GLN A 58 -14.74 -18.70 13.44
C GLN A 58 -14.62 -20.19 13.75
N ALA A 59 -15.05 -20.59 14.94
CA ALA A 59 -15.10 -22.00 15.31
C ALA A 59 -15.84 -22.77 14.22
N ASP A 60 -15.21 -23.81 13.66
CA ASP A 60 -15.87 -24.67 12.70
C ASP A 60 -16.97 -25.42 13.43
N TYR A 61 -18.18 -24.90 13.39
CA TYR A 61 -19.35 -25.50 14.03
C TYR A 61 -19.59 -26.93 13.53
N THR A 62 -19.08 -27.28 12.35
CA THR A 62 -19.14 -28.63 11.76
C THR A 62 -18.16 -29.58 12.44
N GLU A 63 -16.93 -29.13 12.69
CA GLU A 63 -15.94 -29.91 13.46
C GLU A 63 -16.34 -30.01 14.93
N MET A 64 -16.82 -28.90 15.52
CA MET A 64 -17.34 -28.88 16.88
C MET A 64 -18.57 -29.77 17.07
N SER A 65 -19.48 -29.80 16.09
CA SER A 65 -20.63 -30.71 16.12
C SER A 65 -20.22 -32.17 15.88
N ALA A 66 -19.21 -32.42 15.04
CA ALA A 66 -18.66 -33.76 14.84
C ALA A 66 -17.98 -34.29 16.12
N ASP A 67 -17.18 -33.48 16.80
CA ASP A 67 -16.55 -33.84 18.08
C ASP A 67 -17.59 -34.10 19.17
N LEU A 68 -18.62 -33.24 19.28
CA LEU A 68 -19.73 -33.46 20.21
C LEU A 68 -20.54 -34.73 19.85
N LEU A 69 -20.71 -35.03 18.56
CA LEU A 69 -21.34 -36.26 18.08
C LEU A 69 -20.52 -37.49 18.43
N PHE A 70 -19.19 -37.45 18.24
CA PHE A 70 -18.30 -38.53 18.63
C PHE A 70 -18.31 -38.76 20.14
N GLU A 71 -18.29 -37.69 20.94
CA GLU A 71 -18.41 -37.77 22.39
C GLU A 71 -19.76 -38.38 22.82
N MET A 72 -20.86 -37.99 22.16
CA MET A 72 -22.18 -38.56 22.41
C MET A 72 -22.26 -40.05 22.05
N ILE A 73 -21.64 -40.46 20.93
CA ILE A 73 -21.56 -41.87 20.51
C ILE A 73 -20.73 -42.69 21.51
N ASP A 74 -19.62 -42.15 22.00
CA ASP A 74 -18.79 -42.83 22.98
C ASP A 74 -19.54 -43.00 24.32
N LEU A 75 -20.23 -41.96 24.80
CA LEU A 75 -21.10 -42.07 25.98
C LEU A 75 -22.17 -43.14 25.82
N GLN A 76 -22.82 -43.22 24.65
CA GLN A 76 -23.80 -44.26 24.36
C GLN A 76 -23.18 -45.67 24.39
N ARG A 77 -21.97 -45.83 23.84
CA ARG A 77 -21.24 -47.10 23.85
C ARG A 77 -20.86 -47.52 25.28
N TYR A 78 -20.42 -46.59 26.13
CA TYR A 78 -20.10 -46.86 27.54
C TYR A 78 -21.33 -47.28 28.36
N ILE A 79 -22.48 -46.66 28.12
CA ILE A 79 -23.75 -47.03 28.77
C ILE A 79 -24.17 -48.43 28.30
N ALA A 80 -24.06 -48.71 27.01
CA ALA A 80 -24.40 -50.02 26.44
C ALA A 80 -23.48 -51.15 26.92
N SER A 81 -22.22 -50.87 27.25
CA SER A 81 -21.27 -51.85 27.80
C SER A 81 -21.39 -52.06 29.32
N GLY A 82 -22.31 -51.37 30.01
CA GLY A 82 -22.54 -51.54 31.46
C GLY A 82 -21.41 -51.00 32.34
N THR A 83 -20.49 -50.21 31.77
CA THR A 83 -19.39 -49.56 32.48
C THR A 83 -19.84 -48.26 33.14
N SER A 84 -19.38 -47.99 34.36
CA SER A 84 -19.79 -46.79 35.11
C SER A 84 -19.23 -45.50 34.48
N LEU A 85 -20.08 -44.48 34.37
CA LEU A 85 -19.76 -43.17 33.75
C LEU A 85 -18.64 -42.37 34.46
N ASN A 86 -18.16 -42.84 35.63
CA ASN A 86 -17.08 -42.20 36.38
C ASN A 86 -15.67 -42.37 35.78
N ILE A 87 -15.53 -43.13 34.69
CA ILE A 87 -14.26 -43.32 33.96
C ILE A 87 -14.15 -42.34 32.78
N VAL A 88 -15.24 -41.65 32.42
CA VAL A 88 -15.24 -40.69 31.33
C VAL A 88 -14.44 -39.46 31.74
N ALA A 89 -13.36 -39.18 31.01
CA ALA A 89 -12.59 -37.96 31.18
C ALA A 89 -13.52 -36.74 31.07
N PRO A 90 -13.33 -35.67 31.86
CA PRO A 90 -14.14 -34.48 31.75
C PRO A 90 -14.15 -33.97 30.30
N PRO A 91 -15.26 -33.35 29.85
CA PRO A 91 -15.37 -32.88 28.48
C PRO A 91 -14.15 -32.05 28.12
N SER A 92 -13.48 -32.41 27.02
CA SER A 92 -12.31 -31.68 26.51
C SER A 92 -12.66 -30.24 26.15
N PHE A 93 -13.96 -29.97 25.98
CA PHE A 93 -14.50 -28.68 25.58
C PHE A 93 -15.30 -28.02 26.71
N ASN A 94 -14.75 -26.94 27.28
CA ASN A 94 -15.47 -26.08 28.20
C ASN A 94 -16.14 -24.92 27.43
N PRO A 95 -17.49 -24.86 27.33
CA PRO A 95 -18.18 -23.77 26.64
C PRO A 95 -18.04 -22.41 27.36
N SER A 96 -17.47 -22.38 28.56
CA SER A 96 -17.29 -21.17 29.39
C SER A 96 -15.88 -20.59 29.31
N THR A 97 -14.90 -21.30 28.76
CA THR A 97 -13.67 -20.63 28.33
C THR A 97 -14.04 -19.84 27.09
N PRO A 98 -13.88 -18.50 27.08
CA PRO A 98 -13.91 -17.78 25.82
C PRO A 98 -12.92 -18.53 24.94
N LEU A 99 -13.38 -19.00 23.77
CA LEU A 99 -12.50 -19.39 22.68
C LEU A 99 -11.71 -18.13 22.35
N PHE A 100 -10.70 -17.84 23.18
CA PHE A 100 -9.81 -16.73 22.98
C PHE A 100 -9.13 -17.08 21.69
N ALA A 101 -9.51 -16.33 20.66
CA ALA A 101 -8.77 -16.15 19.43
C ALA A 101 -7.28 -16.33 19.78
N SER A 102 -6.67 -17.39 19.25
CA SER A 102 -5.24 -17.63 19.46
C SER A 102 -4.53 -16.30 19.24
N THR A 103 -3.61 -15.88 20.11
CA THR A 103 -2.96 -14.56 19.97
C THR A 103 -2.44 -14.32 18.54
N THR A 104 -1.97 -15.39 17.88
CA THR A 104 -1.60 -15.45 16.46
C THR A 104 -2.67 -14.95 15.50
N SER A 105 -3.94 -15.25 15.75
CA SER A 105 -5.05 -14.93 14.85
C SER A 105 -5.44 -13.45 14.88
N ASP A 106 -5.25 -12.78 16.02
CA ASP A 106 -5.42 -11.33 16.14
C ASP A 106 -4.30 -10.55 15.42
N TRP A 107 -3.05 -11.01 15.54
CA TRP A 107 -1.91 -10.42 14.84
C TRP A 107 -2.05 -10.54 13.31
N VAL A 108 -2.47 -11.71 12.81
CA VAL A 108 -2.68 -11.93 11.37
C VAL A 108 -3.78 -11.02 10.83
N ASN A 109 -4.91 -10.91 11.54
CA ASN A 109 -5.96 -9.96 11.17
C ASN A 109 -5.45 -8.51 11.18
N GLY A 110 -4.67 -8.12 12.19
CA GLY A 110 -4.00 -6.82 12.23
C GLY A 110 -3.11 -6.56 11.01
N LEU A 111 -2.29 -7.53 10.59
CA LEU A 111 -1.45 -7.44 9.39
C LEU A 111 -2.31 -7.25 8.12
N TRP A 112 -3.40 -8.00 7.98
CA TRP A 112 -4.29 -7.85 6.82
C TRP A 112 -4.96 -6.47 6.79
N TYR A 113 -5.55 -6.01 7.89
CA TYR A 113 -6.20 -4.70 7.94
C TYR A 113 -5.21 -3.54 7.72
N THR A 114 -4.02 -3.62 8.30
CA THR A 114 -2.99 -2.59 8.11
C THR A 114 -2.52 -2.54 6.67
N SER A 115 -2.28 -3.69 6.02
CA SER A 115 -1.92 -3.72 4.59
C SER A 115 -3.03 -3.14 3.70
N LEU A 116 -4.30 -3.45 3.99
CA LEU A 116 -5.46 -2.92 3.27
C LEU A 116 -5.60 -1.39 3.46
N ALA A 117 -5.43 -0.90 4.69
CA ALA A 117 -5.49 0.52 5.01
C ALA A 117 -4.37 1.32 4.32
N LEU A 118 -3.15 0.78 4.28
CA LEU A 118 -2.02 1.40 3.57
C LEU A 118 -2.26 1.45 2.04
N SER A 119 -2.81 0.38 1.47
CA SER A 119 -3.18 0.35 0.05
C SER A 119 -4.26 1.38 -0.28
N LEU A 120 -5.33 1.44 0.53
CA LEU A 120 -6.41 2.41 0.32
C LEU A 120 -5.92 3.84 0.48
N THR A 121 -5.05 4.08 1.47
CA THR A 121 -4.38 5.38 1.64
C THR A 121 -3.58 5.76 0.41
N THR A 122 -2.81 4.82 -0.15
CA THR A 122 -2.05 5.03 -1.38
C THR A 122 -2.96 5.38 -2.56
N ALA A 123 -4.11 4.71 -2.69
CA ALA A 123 -5.11 5.02 -3.70
C ALA A 123 -5.72 6.43 -3.51
N LEU A 124 -6.12 6.80 -2.29
CA LEU A 124 -6.67 8.12 -1.99
C LEU A 124 -5.68 9.24 -2.27
N VAL A 125 -4.43 9.08 -1.84
CA VAL A 125 -3.37 10.08 -2.10
C VAL A 125 -3.07 10.14 -3.60
N SER A 126 -3.09 9.03 -4.33
CA SER A 126 -2.97 9.01 -5.80
C SER A 126 -4.02 9.89 -6.47
N VAL A 127 -5.29 9.77 -6.05
CA VAL A 127 -6.38 10.61 -6.57
C VAL A 127 -6.16 12.08 -6.23
N LEU A 128 -5.77 12.41 -5.00
CA LEU A 128 -5.48 13.79 -4.59
C LEU A 128 -4.34 14.41 -5.41
N VAL A 129 -3.26 13.65 -5.63
CA VAL A 129 -2.13 14.07 -6.46
C VAL A 129 -2.60 14.36 -7.90
N LYS A 130 -3.44 13.48 -8.49
CA LYS A 130 -4.00 13.73 -9.83
C LYS A 130 -4.80 15.03 -9.87
N GLN A 131 -5.59 15.32 -8.84
CA GLN A 131 -6.33 16.57 -8.74
C GLN A 131 -5.40 17.79 -8.66
N TRP A 132 -4.33 17.71 -7.87
CA TRP A 132 -3.34 18.80 -7.78
C TRP A 132 -2.61 19.04 -9.11
N LEU A 133 -2.19 17.98 -9.79
CA LEU A 133 -1.53 18.08 -11.10
C LEU A 133 -2.48 18.63 -12.17
N HIS A 134 -3.75 18.22 -12.14
CA HIS A 134 -4.77 18.75 -13.03
C HIS A 134 -5.00 20.24 -12.80
N HIS A 135 -5.16 20.67 -11.55
CA HIS A 135 -5.36 22.08 -11.22
C HIS A 135 -4.12 22.93 -11.52
N TYR A 136 -2.92 22.37 -11.35
CA TYR A 136 -1.67 23.02 -11.75
C TYR A 136 -1.66 23.34 -13.25
N MET A 137 -2.07 22.38 -14.08
CA MET A 137 -2.10 22.49 -15.54
C MET A 137 -3.20 23.39 -16.11
N ALA A 138 -4.25 23.68 -15.33
CA ALA A 138 -5.34 24.55 -15.74
C ALA A 138 -4.86 26.01 -15.89
N LEU A 139 -4.32 26.37 -17.06
CA LEU A 139 -3.85 27.72 -17.36
C LEU A 139 -5.06 28.69 -17.48
N PRO A 140 -5.14 29.76 -16.68
CA PRO A 140 -6.16 30.76 -16.87
C PRO A 140 -5.84 31.71 -18.03
N SER A 141 -6.90 32.34 -18.55
CA SER A 141 -6.83 33.42 -19.54
C SER A 141 -6.20 34.67 -18.92
N GLY A 142 -5.37 35.39 -19.69
CA GLY A 142 -4.70 36.60 -19.23
C GLY A 142 -3.46 36.98 -20.04
N THR A 143 -2.81 38.07 -19.65
CA THR A 143 -1.58 38.53 -20.29
C THR A 143 -0.43 37.53 -20.08
N PRO A 144 0.57 37.45 -20.97
CA PRO A 144 1.76 36.62 -20.78
C PRO A 144 2.44 36.85 -19.43
N ARG A 145 2.48 38.10 -18.93
CA ARG A 145 3.05 38.40 -17.62
C ARG A 145 2.24 37.75 -16.49
N GLU A 146 0.93 37.93 -16.45
CA GLU A 146 0.07 37.35 -15.40
C GLU A 146 0.14 35.82 -15.38
N ARG A 147 0.07 35.19 -16.56
CA ARG A 147 0.20 33.73 -16.69
C ARG A 147 1.54 33.23 -16.16
N SER A 148 2.63 33.95 -16.42
CA SER A 148 3.97 33.57 -15.96
C SER A 148 4.10 33.65 -14.43
N LEU A 149 3.56 34.71 -13.82
CA LEU A 149 3.56 34.92 -12.38
C LEU A 149 2.69 33.88 -11.67
N LEU A 150 1.49 33.62 -12.19
CA LEU A 150 0.59 32.65 -11.59
C LEU A 150 1.14 31.22 -11.67
N ARG A 151 1.73 30.84 -12.81
CA ARG A 151 2.41 29.54 -12.94
C ARG A 151 3.55 29.41 -11.93
N GLN A 152 4.35 30.46 -11.76
CA GLN A 152 5.44 30.47 -10.78
C GLN A 152 4.91 30.38 -9.34
N PHE A 153 3.83 31.08 -9.02
CA PHE A 153 3.15 30.98 -7.72
C PHE A 153 2.65 29.54 -7.45
N ARG A 154 1.97 28.91 -8.42
CA ARG A 154 1.49 27.53 -8.28
C ARG A 154 2.63 26.52 -8.17
N PHE A 155 3.70 26.70 -8.94
CA PHE A 155 4.89 25.86 -8.86
C PHE A 155 5.60 25.99 -7.51
N ALA A 156 5.71 27.22 -6.98
CA ALA A 156 6.21 27.45 -5.63
C ALA A 156 5.31 26.79 -4.57
N GLY A 157 3.99 26.79 -4.79
CA GLY A 157 3.03 26.01 -4.01
C GLY A 157 3.36 24.52 -4.03
N LEU A 158 3.51 23.89 -5.21
CA LEU A 158 3.84 22.47 -5.34
C LEU A 158 5.14 22.11 -4.59
N GLN A 159 6.15 22.98 -4.63
CA GLN A 159 7.39 22.79 -3.88
C GLN A 159 7.20 22.94 -2.38
N LYS A 160 6.50 23.99 -1.93
CA LYS A 160 6.23 24.25 -0.50
C LYS A 160 5.45 23.11 0.14
N TRP A 161 4.46 22.57 -0.56
CA TRP A 161 3.65 21.42 -0.13
C TRP A 161 4.33 20.07 -0.42
N ARG A 162 5.55 20.08 -0.97
CA ARG A 162 6.36 18.87 -1.22
C ARG A 162 5.63 17.80 -2.04
N VAL A 163 4.80 18.20 -3.00
CA VAL A 163 3.97 17.28 -3.80
C VAL A 163 4.82 16.24 -4.53
N LEU A 164 5.99 16.64 -5.04
CA LEU A 164 6.92 15.72 -5.71
C LEU A 164 7.49 14.65 -4.77
N ILE A 165 7.69 14.98 -3.49
CA ILE A 165 8.13 14.00 -2.48
C ILE A 165 7.00 13.04 -2.16
N ILE A 166 5.76 13.56 -2.05
CA ILE A 166 4.56 12.72 -1.86
C ILE A 166 4.48 11.70 -3.00
N ILE A 167 4.55 12.14 -4.26
CA ILE A 167 4.56 11.25 -5.45
C ILE A 167 5.64 10.16 -5.35
N GLY A 168 6.83 10.50 -4.86
CA GLY A 168 7.92 9.55 -4.64
C GLY A 168 7.69 8.56 -3.49
N LEU A 169 6.85 8.90 -2.52
CA LEU A 169 6.55 8.07 -1.35
C LEU A 169 5.40 7.07 -1.61
N LEU A 170 4.51 7.35 -2.56
CA LEU A 170 3.39 6.44 -2.90
C LEU A 170 3.85 5.00 -3.22
N PRO A 171 4.88 4.77 -4.08
CA PRO A 171 5.40 3.43 -4.32
C PRO A 171 5.89 2.74 -3.05
N VAL A 172 6.54 3.48 -2.15
CA VAL A 172 7.08 2.95 -0.89
C VAL A 172 5.95 2.46 0.02
N LEU A 173 4.86 3.24 0.14
CA LEU A 173 3.67 2.83 0.89
C LEU A 173 3.06 1.56 0.29
N MET A 174 2.94 1.48 -1.03
CA MET A 174 2.42 0.31 -1.72
C MET A 174 3.29 -0.94 -1.49
N HIS A 175 4.62 -0.82 -1.59
CA HIS A 175 5.53 -1.95 -1.35
C HIS A 175 5.54 -2.38 0.12
N THR A 176 5.38 -1.43 1.04
CA THR A 176 5.24 -1.73 2.48
C THR A 176 3.95 -2.50 2.74
N ALA A 177 2.84 -2.08 2.13
CA ALA A 177 1.56 -2.80 2.22
C ALA A 177 1.69 -4.24 1.69
N LEU A 178 2.36 -4.40 0.55
CA LEU A 178 2.64 -5.71 -0.04
C LEU A 178 3.48 -6.58 0.89
N ALA A 179 4.56 -6.06 1.46
CA ALA A 179 5.41 -6.81 2.40
C ALA A 179 4.64 -7.31 3.62
N ILE A 180 3.83 -6.44 4.25
CA ILE A 180 3.00 -6.78 5.41
C ILE A 180 2.00 -7.89 5.07
N SER A 181 1.34 -7.79 3.91
CA SER A 181 0.39 -8.80 3.42
C SER A 181 1.07 -10.14 3.15
N LEU A 182 2.27 -10.14 2.58
CA LEU A 182 3.03 -11.37 2.35
C LEU A 182 3.40 -12.07 3.65
N VAL A 183 3.78 -11.33 4.69
CA VAL A 183 4.02 -11.89 6.03
C VAL A 183 2.75 -12.54 6.57
N GLY A 184 1.60 -11.85 6.44
CA GLY A 184 0.29 -12.40 6.80
C GLY A 184 -0.03 -13.70 6.04
N LEU A 185 0.28 -13.75 4.74
CA LEU A 185 0.06 -14.91 3.89
C LEU A 185 0.90 -16.12 4.31
N MET A 186 2.17 -15.91 4.70
CA MET A 186 3.03 -16.99 5.18
C MET A 186 2.51 -17.62 6.46
N ILE A 187 2.04 -16.79 7.39
CA ILE A 187 1.48 -17.27 8.65
C ILE A 187 0.17 -18.03 8.38
N PHE A 188 -0.71 -17.47 7.53
CA PHE A 188 -1.99 -18.10 7.19
C PHE A 188 -1.82 -19.45 6.46
N PHE A 189 -0.90 -19.56 5.48
CA PHE A 189 -0.65 -20.86 4.85
C PHE A 189 0.06 -21.84 5.77
N GLY A 190 0.86 -21.34 6.71
CA GLY A 190 1.51 -22.15 7.74
C GLY A 190 0.51 -22.90 8.62
N THR A 191 -0.66 -22.31 8.91
CA THR A 191 -1.71 -22.98 9.69
C THR A 191 -2.51 -23.99 8.88
N LEU A 192 -2.64 -23.81 7.56
CA LEU A 192 -3.35 -24.76 6.69
C LEU A 192 -2.49 -25.97 6.32
N ARG A 193 -1.33 -25.76 5.67
CA ARG A 193 -0.40 -26.82 5.23
C ARG A 193 1.04 -26.32 5.05
N HIS A 194 1.96 -26.80 5.88
CA HIS A 194 3.37 -26.38 5.89
C HIS A 194 4.10 -26.51 4.55
N HIS A 195 3.84 -27.56 3.75
CA HIS A 195 4.49 -27.74 2.45
C HIS A 195 4.11 -26.66 1.43
N VAL A 196 2.83 -26.28 1.38
CA VAL A 196 2.33 -25.26 0.45
C VAL A 196 2.84 -23.87 0.88
N ALA A 197 2.85 -23.61 2.19
CA ALA A 197 3.40 -22.39 2.77
C ALA A 197 4.89 -22.22 2.42
N GLY A 198 5.69 -23.28 2.52
CA GLY A 198 7.12 -23.23 2.22
C GLY A 198 7.43 -22.88 0.76
N ILE A 199 6.73 -23.50 -0.19
CA ILE A 199 6.94 -23.24 -1.63
C ILE A 199 6.48 -21.82 -1.99
N ALA A 200 5.26 -21.44 -1.59
CA ALA A 200 4.74 -20.09 -1.81
C ALA A 200 5.63 -19.04 -1.15
N GLY A 201 6.15 -19.34 0.05
CA GLY A 201 7.12 -18.55 0.78
C GLY A 201 8.42 -18.30 0.05
N ALA A 202 9.05 -19.36 -0.44
CA ALA A 202 10.30 -19.24 -1.17
C ALA A 202 10.14 -18.38 -2.43
N ILE A 203 9.09 -18.64 -3.23
CA ILE A 203 8.83 -17.89 -4.47
C ILE A 203 8.59 -16.40 -4.17
N THR A 204 7.80 -16.12 -3.15
CA THR A 204 7.47 -14.75 -2.77
C THR A 204 8.68 -14.02 -2.18
N ALA A 205 9.44 -14.67 -1.30
CA ALA A 205 10.64 -14.09 -0.71
C ALA A 205 11.70 -13.78 -1.76
N VAL A 206 11.95 -14.70 -2.70
CA VAL A 206 12.90 -14.48 -3.80
C VAL A 206 12.46 -13.34 -4.71
N SER A 207 11.19 -13.29 -5.10
CA SER A 207 10.69 -12.20 -5.96
C SER A 207 10.73 -10.84 -5.25
N TYR A 208 10.31 -10.76 -3.98
CA TYR A 208 10.35 -9.53 -3.21
C TYR A 208 11.78 -9.05 -2.92
N THR A 209 12.69 -9.96 -2.58
CA THR A 209 14.10 -9.61 -2.34
C THR A 209 14.78 -9.13 -3.62
N ALA A 210 14.59 -9.82 -4.76
CA ALA A 210 15.12 -9.36 -6.04
C ALA A 210 14.60 -7.96 -6.42
N TYR A 211 13.32 -7.71 -6.15
CA TYR A 211 12.70 -6.40 -6.37
C TYR A 211 13.33 -5.30 -5.49
N VAL A 212 13.38 -5.52 -4.17
CA VAL A 212 13.98 -4.56 -3.22
C VAL A 212 15.45 -4.32 -3.52
N MET A 213 16.20 -5.35 -3.89
CA MET A 213 17.60 -5.22 -4.27
C MET A 213 17.76 -4.35 -5.53
N THR A 214 16.85 -4.47 -6.50
CA THR A 214 16.85 -3.62 -7.70
C THR A 214 16.57 -2.16 -7.35
N ASP A 215 15.61 -1.90 -6.46
CA ASP A 215 15.30 -0.56 -5.97
C ASP A 215 16.48 0.05 -5.18
N ILE A 216 17.09 -0.71 -4.28
CA ILE A 216 18.26 -0.28 -3.51
C ILE A 216 19.45 0.01 -4.44
N LEU A 217 19.67 -0.85 -5.44
CA LEU A 217 20.70 -0.63 -6.46
C LEU A 217 20.47 0.68 -7.22
N LEU A 218 19.22 0.98 -7.60
CA LEU A 218 18.83 2.24 -8.24
C LEU A 218 18.97 3.48 -7.33
N LEU A 219 19.03 3.30 -6.01
CA LEU A 219 19.24 4.37 -5.03
C LEU A 219 20.74 4.59 -4.73
N LEU A 220 21.53 3.51 -4.66
CA LEU A 220 22.97 3.56 -4.36
C LEU A 220 23.80 4.06 -5.53
N PHE A 221 23.34 3.85 -6.77
CA PHE A 221 24.00 4.35 -7.97
C PHE A 221 23.27 5.61 -8.49
N PRO A 222 23.64 6.83 -8.04
CA PRO A 222 23.03 8.08 -8.48
C PRO A 222 23.22 8.40 -9.98
N GLN A 223 24.03 7.61 -10.69
CA GLN A 223 24.16 7.67 -12.15
C GLN A 223 23.00 6.95 -12.89
N CYS A 224 22.18 6.17 -12.20
CA CYS A 224 21.01 5.51 -12.77
C CYS A 224 19.78 6.45 -12.74
N PRO A 225 18.97 6.48 -13.81
CA PRO A 225 17.86 7.43 -13.94
C PRO A 225 16.63 7.00 -13.11
N SER A 226 16.77 6.96 -11.79
CA SER A 226 15.65 6.63 -10.89
C SER A 226 14.80 7.87 -10.58
N ARG A 227 13.48 7.69 -10.59
CA ARG A 227 12.47 8.74 -10.40
C ARG A 227 12.58 9.44 -9.03
N ILE A 228 12.90 8.68 -7.98
CA ILE A 228 13.08 9.17 -6.60
C ILE A 228 14.35 10.00 -6.46
N SER A 229 15.48 9.53 -7.02
CA SER A 229 16.73 10.30 -7.06
C SER A 229 16.49 11.65 -7.75
N ARG A 230 15.78 11.66 -8.89
CA ARG A 230 15.45 12.90 -9.61
C ARG A 230 14.65 13.90 -8.78
N TYR A 231 13.60 13.47 -8.05
CA TYR A 231 12.80 14.38 -7.21
C TYR A 231 13.54 14.85 -5.96
N VAL A 232 14.35 14.00 -5.33
CA VAL A 232 15.16 14.36 -4.15
C VAL A 232 16.27 15.33 -4.54
N THR A 233 17.05 15.04 -5.60
CA THR A 233 18.11 15.93 -6.11
C THR A 233 17.56 17.26 -6.63
N PHE A 234 16.37 17.25 -7.25
CA PHE A 234 15.70 18.47 -7.70
C PHE A 234 15.21 19.31 -6.51
N SER A 235 14.61 18.68 -5.50
CA SER A 235 14.18 19.38 -4.29
C SER A 235 15.35 19.99 -3.53
N THR A 236 16.46 19.26 -3.34
CA THR A 236 17.66 19.78 -2.66
C THR A 236 18.32 20.91 -3.45
N SER A 237 18.47 20.77 -4.77
CA SER A 237 19.05 21.81 -5.64
C SER A 237 18.21 23.09 -5.62
N CYS A 238 16.87 22.99 -5.70
CA CYS A 238 16.00 24.16 -5.61
C CYS A 238 16.03 24.83 -4.23
N THR A 239 16.10 24.05 -3.14
CA THR A 239 16.17 24.61 -1.77
C THR A 239 17.47 25.40 -1.58
N VAL A 240 18.60 24.87 -2.07
CA VAL A 240 19.89 25.57 -2.06
C VAL A 240 19.84 26.83 -2.92
N THR A 241 19.27 26.76 -4.12
CA THR A 241 19.17 27.91 -5.04
C THR A 241 18.30 29.05 -4.46
N TRP A 242 17.22 28.71 -3.74
CA TRP A 242 16.34 29.68 -3.07
C TRP A 242 16.97 30.30 -1.82
N CYS A 243 17.78 29.55 -1.05
CA CYS A 243 18.56 30.14 0.06
C CYS A 243 19.70 31.04 -0.42
N SER A 244 20.15 30.89 -1.66
CA SER A 244 21.23 31.69 -2.27
C SER A 244 20.77 32.90 -3.08
N THR A 245 19.46 33.16 -3.18
CA THR A 245 18.95 34.42 -3.74
C THR A 245 18.67 35.40 -2.59
N PRO A 246 19.51 36.45 -2.39
CA PRO A 246 19.26 37.50 -1.41
C PRO A 246 18.03 38.34 -1.75
#